data_AF-A0A9D6U2Q7-F1
#
_entry.id   AF-A0A9D6U2Q7-F1
#
_cell.length_a   1.000
_cell.length_b   1.000
_cell.length_c   1.000
_cell.angle_alpha   90.00
_cell.angle_beta   90.00
_cell.angle_gamma   90.00
#
_symmetry.space_group_name_H-M   'P 1'
#
loop_
_entity.id
_entity.type
_entity.pdbx_description
1 polymer ?
#
loop_
_entity_poly.entity_id
_entity_poly.type
_entity_poly.pdbx_seq_one_letter_code
_entity_poly.pdbx_strand_id
1 'polypeptide(L)'
;MKKDKHIKSFTAAELKAERAASRTDLSRVDATTDEELERLVAEDEDERGLRPDWTRAKLVLPQAKQSVHLRLESEIISFFKSQGKGHISRMQAVLKAYVEAHREQPK
;
A
#
# COMPACT_ATOMS: atom_id res chain seq x y z
N MET A 1 16.15 -19.03 7.87
CA MET A 1 15.50 -17.70 7.79
C MET A 1 14.41 -17.64 8.85
N LYS A 2 14.54 -16.77 9.85
CA LYS A 2 13.60 -16.67 10.97
C LYS A 2 12.34 -15.96 10.45
N LYS A 3 11.16 -16.56 10.63
CA LYS A 3 9.86 -15.96 10.25
C LYS A 3 9.50 -14.86 11.25
N ASP A 4 9.04 -13.71 10.76
CA ASP A 4 8.59 -12.58 11.59
C ASP A 4 7.40 -12.98 12.48
N LYS A 5 7.40 -12.49 13.74
CA LYS A 5 6.50 -12.92 14.82
C LYS A 5 5.00 -12.61 14.60
N HIS A 6 4.64 -11.94 13.50
CA HIS A 6 3.27 -11.45 13.26
C HIS A 6 2.61 -12.00 11.99
N ILE A 7 3.31 -12.80 11.17
CA ILE A 7 2.73 -13.37 9.95
C ILE A 7 2.28 -14.81 10.24
N LYS A 8 0.96 -15.01 10.37
CA LYS A 8 0.34 -16.33 10.51
C LYS A 8 -0.10 -16.82 9.13
N SER A 9 0.28 -18.04 8.77
CA SER A 9 -0.22 -18.73 7.58
C SER A 9 -1.42 -19.57 7.96
N PHE A 10 -2.57 -19.31 7.37
CA PHE A 10 -3.79 -20.10 7.52
C PHE A 10 -4.05 -20.90 6.26
N THR A 11 -4.59 -22.11 6.41
CA THR A 11 -5.17 -22.87 5.31
C THR A 11 -6.57 -22.33 4.96
N ALA A 12 -7.05 -22.61 3.75
CA ALA A 12 -8.37 -22.14 3.31
C ALA A 12 -9.52 -22.64 4.21
N ALA A 13 -9.39 -23.85 4.77
CA ALA A 13 -10.35 -24.43 5.69
C ALA A 13 -10.35 -23.70 7.05
N GLU A 14 -9.16 -23.40 7.59
CA GLU A 14 -9.00 -22.66 8.85
C GLU A 14 -9.51 -21.22 8.73
N LEU A 15 -9.21 -20.53 7.62
CA LEU A 15 -9.72 -19.19 7.33
C LEU A 15 -11.24 -19.14 7.26
N LYS A 16 -11.87 -20.19 6.71
CA LYS A 16 -13.33 -20.30 6.66
C LYS A 16 -13.93 -20.53 8.05
N ALA A 17 -13.29 -21.35 8.89
CA ALA A 17 -13.71 -21.56 10.26
C ALA A 17 -13.55 -20.29 11.12
N GLU A 18 -12.45 -19.55 10.96
CA GLU A 18 -12.20 -18.32 11.72
C GLU A 18 -13.08 -17.15 11.26
N ARG A 19 -13.39 -17.04 9.95
CA ARG A 19 -14.40 -16.09 9.45
C ARG A 19 -15.81 -16.39 9.93
N ALA A 20 -16.15 -17.66 10.16
CA ALA A 20 -17.44 -18.04 10.75
C ALA A 20 -17.57 -17.55 12.20
N ALA A 21 -16.45 -17.41 12.92
CA ALA A 21 -16.37 -16.73 14.20
C ALA A 21 -16.12 -15.23 14.02
N SER A 22 -17.12 -14.50 13.50
CA SER A 22 -17.03 -13.04 13.41
C SER A 22 -16.78 -12.46 14.81
N ARG A 23 -15.70 -11.70 14.96
CA ARG A 23 -15.42 -10.94 16.19
C ARG A 23 -16.26 -9.68 16.31
N THR A 24 -17.01 -9.36 15.25
CA THR A 24 -17.91 -8.22 15.16
C THR A 24 -19.34 -8.74 15.15
N ASP A 25 -20.17 -8.16 16.01
CA ASP A 25 -21.61 -8.37 15.99
C ASP A 25 -22.20 -7.65 14.77
N LEU A 26 -22.36 -8.39 13.66
CA LEU A 26 -22.88 -7.87 12.41
C LEU A 26 -24.38 -7.54 12.51
N SER A 27 -25.12 -8.28 13.33
CA SER A 27 -26.55 -8.01 13.57
C SER A 27 -26.76 -6.65 14.21
N ARG A 28 -25.87 -6.25 15.13
CA ARG A 28 -25.89 -4.90 15.71
C ARG A 28 -25.60 -3.82 14.67
N VAL A 29 -24.64 -4.04 13.78
CA VAL A 29 -24.28 -3.07 12.73
C VAL A 29 -25.44 -2.91 11.73
N ASP A 30 -26.04 -4.00 11.28
CA ASP A 30 -27.18 -3.97 10.35
C ASP A 30 -28.42 -3.32 10.97
N ALA A 31 -28.59 -3.41 12.29
CA ALA A 31 -29.68 -2.76 13.02
C ALA A 31 -29.40 -1.28 13.36
N THR A 32 -28.16 -0.80 13.19
CA THR A 32 -27.81 0.60 13.46
C THR A 32 -28.44 1.48 12.38
N THR A 33 -29.23 2.47 12.80
CA THR A 33 -29.89 3.40 11.87
C THR A 33 -28.92 4.46 11.35
N ASP A 34 -29.23 5.05 10.18
CA ASP A 34 -28.43 6.12 9.59
C ASP A 34 -28.28 7.33 10.54
N GLU A 35 -29.33 7.70 11.27
CA GLU A 35 -29.31 8.79 12.25
C GLU A 35 -28.37 8.51 13.43
N GLU A 36 -28.32 7.26 13.89
CA GLU A 36 -27.43 6.84 14.95
C GLU A 36 -25.99 6.78 14.45
N LEU A 37 -25.77 6.38 13.20
CA LEU A 37 -24.47 6.38 12.55
C LEU A 37 -23.91 7.80 12.38
N GLU A 38 -24.72 8.76 11.93
CA GLU A 38 -24.32 10.17 11.82
C GLU A 38 -23.93 10.76 13.19
N ARG A 39 -24.65 10.42 14.25
CA ARG A 39 -24.33 10.83 15.62
C ARG A 39 -22.98 10.25 16.07
N LEU A 40 -22.76 8.95 15.84
CA LEU A 40 -21.52 8.28 16.20
C LEU A 40 -20.32 8.88 15.45
N VAL A 41 -20.47 9.17 14.15
CA VAL A 41 -19.44 9.86 13.34
C VAL A 41 -19.18 11.28 13.84
N ALA A 42 -20.20 12.01 14.27
CA ALA A 42 -20.05 13.37 14.80
C ALA A 42 -19.38 13.41 16.19
N GLU A 43 -19.59 12.37 17.00
CA GLU A 43 -18.98 12.20 18.33
C GLU A 43 -17.52 11.72 18.25
N ASP A 44 -17.14 11.05 17.16
CA ASP A 44 -15.79 10.55 16.93
C ASP A 44 -14.77 11.72 16.79
N GLU A 45 -13.71 11.65 17.59
CA GLU A 45 -12.62 12.63 17.55
C GLU A 45 -11.79 12.51 16.28
N ASP A 46 -11.61 11.30 15.75
CA ASP A 46 -10.81 11.03 14.55
C ASP A 46 -11.50 11.58 13.29
N GLU A 47 -12.83 11.65 13.26
CA GLU A 47 -13.62 12.22 12.16
C GLU A 47 -13.72 13.76 12.23
N ARG A 48 -13.35 14.35 13.37
CA ARG A 48 -13.49 15.79 13.61
C ARG A 48 -12.53 16.58 12.71
N GLY A 49 -13.09 17.25 11.70
CA GLY A 49 -12.32 18.06 10.76
C GLY A 49 -11.83 17.29 9.52
N LEU A 50 -12.12 15.99 9.42
CA LEU A 50 -11.98 15.27 8.16
C LEU A 50 -13.09 15.71 7.20
N ARG A 51 -12.72 16.59 6.27
CA ARG A 51 -13.53 16.99 5.11
C ARG A 51 -12.66 16.83 3.86
N PRO A 52 -12.45 15.58 3.39
CA PRO A 52 -11.64 15.34 2.20
C PRO A 52 -12.24 16.04 0.99
N ASP A 53 -11.43 16.85 0.30
CA ASP A 53 -11.81 17.48 -0.96
C ASP A 53 -11.71 16.47 -2.10
N TRP A 54 -12.82 15.80 -2.37
CA TRP A 54 -12.92 14.81 -3.45
C TRP A 54 -12.74 15.42 -4.85
N THR A 55 -12.86 16.74 -5.03
CA THR A 55 -12.61 17.38 -6.34
C THR A 55 -11.15 17.34 -6.76
N ARG A 56 -10.22 17.21 -5.78
CA ARG A 56 -8.77 17.11 -6.01
C ARG A 56 -8.27 15.67 -5.97
N ALA A 57 -9.14 14.70 -5.72
CA ALA A 57 -8.76 13.30 -5.65
C ALA A 57 -8.23 12.84 -7.02
N LYS A 58 -6.97 12.42 -7.06
CA LYS A 58 -6.36 11.83 -8.26
C LYS A 58 -6.45 10.32 -8.16
N LEU A 59 -7.04 9.68 -9.17
CA LEU A 59 -6.99 8.23 -9.30
C LEU A 59 -5.55 7.79 -9.59
N VAL A 60 -4.91 7.16 -8.61
CA VAL A 60 -3.59 6.55 -8.77
C VAL A 60 -3.77 5.05 -8.95
N LEU A 61 -3.80 4.60 -10.21
CA LEU A 61 -3.74 3.17 -10.49
C LEU A 61 -2.27 2.72 -10.37
N PRO A 62 -1.93 1.82 -9.43
CA PRO A 62 -0.57 1.32 -9.32
C PRO A 62 -0.24 0.53 -10.59
N GLN A 63 0.65 1.08 -11.42
CA GLN A 63 1.13 0.35 -12.58
C GLN A 63 1.99 -0.82 -12.15
N ALA A 64 1.70 -2.00 -12.70
CA ALA A 64 2.50 -3.18 -12.48
C ALA A 64 3.94 -2.93 -12.94
N LYS A 65 4.91 -3.22 -12.08
CA LYS A 65 6.32 -3.14 -12.44
C LYS A 65 6.60 -4.23 -13.48
N GLN A 66 7.15 -3.85 -14.63
CA GLN A 66 7.63 -4.82 -15.61
C GLN A 66 8.98 -5.38 -15.15
N SER A 67 9.09 -6.71 -15.12
CA SER A 67 10.38 -7.38 -14.87
C SER A 67 11.17 -7.40 -16.16
N VAL A 68 12.36 -6.80 -16.15
CA VAL A 68 13.28 -6.75 -17.29
C VAL A 68 14.62 -7.36 -16.90
N HIS A 69 15.23 -8.12 -17.81
CA HIS A 69 16.59 -8.60 -17.63
C HIS A 69 17.56 -7.62 -18.28
N LEU A 70 18.25 -6.82 -17.46
CA LEU A 70 19.20 -5.81 -17.92
C LEU A 70 20.63 -6.26 -17.60
N ARG A 71 21.54 -6.12 -18.56
CA ARG A 71 22.98 -6.28 -18.32
C ARG A 71 23.55 -4.94 -17.88
N LEU A 72 24.25 -4.96 -16.74
CA LEU A 72 24.91 -3.81 -16.16
C LEU A 72 26.34 -4.19 -15.80
N GLU A 73 27.22 -3.20 -15.76
CA GLU A 73 28.59 -3.39 -15.30
C GLU A 73 28.63 -3.79 -13.82
N SER A 74 29.65 -4.55 -13.45
CA SER A 74 29.82 -5.08 -12.09
C SER A 74 29.97 -3.98 -11.04
N GLU A 75 30.64 -2.87 -11.39
CA GLU A 75 30.85 -1.72 -10.51
C GLU A 75 29.55 -1.01 -10.14
N ILE A 76 28.63 -0.86 -11.10
CA ILE A 76 27.33 -0.25 -10.86
C ILE A 76 26.54 -1.11 -9.86
N ILE A 77 26.52 -2.43 -10.09
CA ILE A 77 25.80 -3.36 -9.21
C ILE A 77 26.42 -3.37 -7.81
N SER A 78 27.75 -3.36 -7.70
CA SER A 78 28.44 -3.37 -6.40
C SER A 78 28.18 -2.10 -5.60
N PHE A 79 28.17 -0.93 -6.26
CA PHE A 79 27.83 0.35 -5.64
C PHE A 79 26.43 0.36 -5.02
N PHE A 80 25.40 -0.07 -5.74
CA PHE A 80 24.05 -0.07 -5.17
C PHE A 80 23.83 -1.16 -4.11
N LYS A 81 24.55 -2.28 -4.23
CA LYS A 81 24.53 -3.37 -3.24
C LYS A 81 25.20 -2.96 -1.92
N SER A 82 26.29 -2.17 -1.96
CA SER A 82 26.99 -1.73 -0.74
C SER A 82 26.11 -0.87 0.17
N GLN A 83 25.10 -0.18 -0.40
CA GLN A 83 24.12 0.62 0.34
C GLN A 83 23.03 -0.22 1.05
N GLY A 84 23.10 -1.56 1.01
CA GLY A 84 22.22 -2.47 1.76
C GLY A 84 20.98 -2.97 1.00
N LYS A 85 19.98 -3.47 1.75
CA LYS A 85 18.74 -4.04 1.19
C LYS A 85 17.98 -2.97 0.38
N GLY A 86 17.41 -3.37 -0.77
CA GLY A 86 16.66 -2.46 -1.64
C GLY A 86 17.47 -1.79 -2.75
N HIS A 87 18.65 -2.32 -3.09
CA HIS A 87 19.48 -1.81 -4.20
C HIS A 87 18.69 -1.65 -5.51
N ILE A 88 17.81 -2.60 -5.86
CA ILE A 88 16.94 -2.51 -7.05
C ILE A 88 15.99 -1.30 -6.97
N SER A 89 15.37 -1.05 -5.82
CA SER A 89 14.46 0.09 -5.63
C SER A 89 15.19 1.43 -5.80
N ARG A 90 16.43 1.52 -5.31
CA ARG A 90 17.28 2.71 -5.51
C ARG A 90 17.68 2.89 -6.96
N MET A 91 18.10 1.82 -7.63
CA MET A 91 18.37 1.85 -9.07
C MET A 91 17.14 2.31 -9.86
N GLN A 92 15.96 1.81 -9.52
CA GLN A 92 14.70 2.23 -10.13
C GLN A 92 14.40 3.72 -9.91
N ALA A 93 14.69 4.26 -8.72
CA ALA A 93 14.53 5.68 -8.43
C ALA A 93 15.46 6.56 -9.27
N VAL A 94 16.72 6.15 -9.44
CA VAL A 94 17.69 6.86 -10.31
C VAL A 94 17.22 6.87 -11.76
N LEU A 95 16.78 5.71 -12.28
CA LEU A 95 16.24 5.62 -13.64
C LEU A 95 15.00 6.51 -13.82
N LYS A 96 14.12 6.57 -12.81
CA LYS A 96 12.95 7.46 -12.83
C LYS A 96 13.36 8.93 -12.91
N ALA A 97 14.28 9.36 -12.04
CA ALA A 97 14.78 10.74 -12.03
C ALA A 97 15.45 11.11 -13.37
N TYR A 98 16.22 10.18 -13.95
CA TYR A 98 16.82 10.37 -15.27
C TYR A 98 15.75 10.58 -16.35
N VAL A 99 14.72 9.73 -16.39
CA VAL A 99 13.62 9.84 -17.35
C VAL A 99 12.86 11.16 -17.19
N GLU A 100 12.58 11.59 -15.96
CA GLU A 100 11.90 12.86 -15.68
C GLU A 100 12.73 14.06 -16.17
N ALA A 101 14.02 14.10 -15.83
CA ALA A 101 14.92 15.17 -16.25
C ALA A 101 15.07 15.30 -17.77
N HIS A 102 14.94 14.20 -18.52
CA HIS A 102 15.04 14.19 -19.98
C HIS A 102 13.69 14.33 -20.71
N ARG A 103 12.57 14.26 -19.99
CA ARG A 103 11.23 14.48 -20.56
C ARG A 103 10.87 15.97 -20.65
N GLU A 104 11.51 16.82 -19.86
CA GLU A 104 11.25 18.27 -19.83
C GLU A 104 12.10 19.08 -20.81
N GLN A 105 12.92 18.45 -21.65
CA GLN A 105 13.53 19.16 -22.77
C GLN A 105 12.52 19.23 -23.92
N PRO A 106 11.93 20.42 -24.22
CA PRO A 106 11.15 20.57 -25.43
C PRO A 106 12.09 20.33 -26.61
N LYS A 107 11.64 19.45 -27.51
CA LYS A 107 12.25 19.33 -28.83
C LYS A 107 11.79 20.48 -29.71
#